data_AF-A0A1Y4JQR8-F1
#
_entry.id   AF-A0A1Y4JQR8-F1
#
_cell.length_a   1.000
_cell.length_b   1.000
_cell.length_c   1.000
_cell.angle_alpha   90.00
_cell.angle_beta   90.00
_cell.angle_gamma   90.00
#
_symmetry.space_group_name_H-M   'P 1'
#
loop_
_entity.id
_entity.type
_entity.pdbx_description
1 polymer ?
#
loop_
_entity_poly.entity_id
_entity_poly.type
_entity_poly.pdbx_seq_one_letter_code
_entity_poly.pdbx_strand_id
1 'polypeptide(L)'
;MFMKQLKFLMVAFTLLMGVSLTSCLSDDAGESMYDGIGYVRTKGNYFADPDGNMYYPTPASVTEMEAQGFNMLGTDLAYIAFKKVEDTPTTKTVDNITPQTYRIKLVSAAAVDSYYAETATSVEDMESSVLENAPIVTLEPTDNYGQTYKPWMYGTEMLVLPVSWKMENKEEMLKQHTMKLVYINDDENESGTELVFYLIHDKGTDTKTDVFAVRNKAYDIENIMESFKAKNGSYPTTITIKAKTDVDGATLPENYTDYSISLNWSTQSKSN
;
A
#
# COMPACT_ATOMS: atom_id res chain seq x y z
N MET A 1 -1.78 -28.45 20.64
CA MET A 1 -0.89 -27.58 21.46
C MET A 1 -1.24 -26.14 21.08
N PHE A 2 -1.65 -25.33 22.05
CA PHE A 2 -2.13 -23.95 21.82
C PHE A 2 -1.06 -23.14 21.08
N MET A 3 -1.40 -22.68 19.87
CA MET A 3 -0.56 -21.81 19.05
C MET A 3 -0.51 -20.45 19.76
N LYS A 4 0.58 -20.15 20.47
CA LYS A 4 0.82 -18.82 21.03
C LYS A 4 1.15 -17.86 19.88
N GLN A 5 0.11 -17.37 19.21
CA GLN A 5 0.22 -16.26 18.28
C GLN A 5 0.65 -15.04 19.09
N LEU A 6 1.81 -14.47 18.77
CA LEU A 6 2.16 -13.15 19.31
C LEU A 6 1.09 -12.18 18.78
N LYS A 7 0.48 -11.42 19.68
CA LYS A 7 -0.67 -10.54 19.41
C LYS A 7 -0.40 -9.46 18.34
N PHE A 8 0.85 -9.28 17.91
CA PHE A 8 1.25 -8.36 16.84
C PHE A 8 0.79 -8.79 15.44
N LEU A 9 0.56 -10.10 15.20
CA LEU A 9 0.09 -10.56 13.89
C LEU A 9 -1.38 -10.18 13.63
N MET A 10 -2.20 -10.06 14.67
CA MET A 10 -3.55 -9.52 14.54
C MET A 10 -3.54 -8.05 14.17
N VAL A 11 -2.54 -7.27 14.64
CA VAL A 11 -2.45 -5.83 14.33
C VAL A 11 -2.16 -5.61 12.84
N ALA A 12 -1.26 -6.42 12.26
CA ALA A 12 -1.00 -6.45 10.82
C ALA A 12 -2.24 -6.77 9.99
N PHE A 13 -3.02 -7.74 10.46
CA PHE A 13 -4.26 -8.13 9.84
C PHE A 13 -5.30 -7.01 9.98
N THR A 14 -5.40 -6.29 11.11
CA THR A 14 -6.28 -5.10 11.24
C THR A 14 -5.86 -3.92 10.37
N LEU A 15 -4.63 -3.89 9.86
CA LEU A 15 -4.13 -2.87 8.94
C LEU A 15 -4.32 -3.27 7.46
N LEU A 16 -4.19 -4.56 7.12
CA LEU A 16 -4.65 -5.08 5.82
C LEU A 16 -6.17 -5.05 5.71
N MET A 17 -6.84 -5.29 6.83
CA MET A 17 -8.22 -4.98 7.05
C MET A 17 -8.37 -3.46 7.13
N GLY A 18 -8.41 -2.84 5.96
CA GLY A 18 -9.66 -2.19 5.63
C GLY A 18 -10.78 -3.20 5.83
N VAL A 19 -11.16 -3.46 7.09
CA VAL A 19 -12.45 -4.00 7.38
C VAL A 19 -13.36 -2.92 6.83
N SER A 20 -13.83 -3.14 5.61
CA SER A 20 -15.24 -3.07 5.39
C SER A 20 -15.91 -3.79 6.56
N LEU A 21 -16.09 -3.04 7.66
CA LEU A 21 -17.31 -3.12 8.43
C LEU A 21 -18.38 -2.61 7.46
N THR A 22 -18.66 -3.38 6.40
CA THR A 22 -19.89 -3.29 5.66
C THR A 22 -20.95 -3.66 6.68
N SER A 23 -21.47 -2.61 7.30
CA SER A 23 -22.73 -2.51 8.02
C SER A 23 -23.56 -3.79 7.94
N CYS A 24 -23.36 -4.68 8.90
CA CYS A 24 -24.27 -5.79 9.17
C CYS A 24 -24.07 -6.23 10.62
N LEU A 25 -24.43 -5.36 11.57
CA LEU A 25 -24.97 -5.79 12.86
C LEU A 25 -25.78 -4.65 13.48
N SER A 26 -27.08 -4.94 13.59
CA SER A 26 -28.20 -4.20 14.20
C SER A 26 -28.82 -3.02 13.42
N ASP A 27 -30.05 -3.27 12.95
CA ASP A 27 -31.12 -2.32 12.60
C ASP A 27 -31.60 -1.46 13.79
N ASP A 28 -30.69 -1.05 14.69
CA ASP A 28 -30.98 0.01 15.66
C ASP A 28 -30.37 1.29 15.11
N ALA A 29 -31.18 2.34 14.98
CA ALA A 29 -30.85 3.63 14.39
C ALA A 29 -29.73 4.37 15.18
N GLY A 30 -28.49 3.90 15.05
CA GLY A 30 -27.28 4.52 15.52
C GLY A 30 -26.54 5.21 14.37
N GLU A 31 -25.91 6.34 14.66
CA GLU A 31 -25.05 7.02 13.69
C GLU A 31 -23.93 6.08 13.20
N SER A 32 -23.63 6.11 11.90
CA SER A 32 -22.48 5.39 11.32
C SER A 32 -21.21 5.68 12.12
N MET A 33 -20.29 4.71 12.28
CA MET A 33 -19.04 4.94 13.02
C MET A 33 -18.11 5.95 12.31
N TYR A 34 -18.24 6.10 11.00
CA TYR A 34 -17.48 7.03 10.17
C TYR A 34 -18.33 7.47 8.95
N ASP A 35 -17.98 8.58 8.34
CA ASP A 35 -18.62 9.12 7.13
C ASP A 35 -17.81 8.80 5.86
N GLY A 36 -16.56 8.37 6.03
CA GLY A 36 -15.69 7.93 4.95
C GLY A 36 -14.49 7.13 5.47
N ILE A 37 -13.95 6.26 4.61
CA ILE A 37 -12.75 5.47 4.86
C ILE A 37 -12.00 5.31 3.54
N GLY A 38 -10.66 5.32 3.56
CA GLY A 38 -9.88 5.16 2.34
C GLY A 38 -8.40 5.48 2.50
N TYR A 39 -7.65 5.21 1.43
CA TYR A 39 -6.26 5.62 1.30
C TYR A 39 -6.15 7.09 0.90
N VAL A 40 -5.17 7.78 1.48
CA VAL A 40 -4.91 9.21 1.22
C VAL A 40 -3.41 9.50 1.31
N ARG A 41 -2.90 10.46 0.53
CA ARG A 41 -1.56 11.05 0.74
C ARG A 41 -1.60 12.03 1.89
N THR A 42 -0.60 12.06 2.74
CA THR A 42 -0.37 13.17 3.66
C THR A 42 0.38 14.29 2.94
N LYS A 43 -0.16 15.50 3.00
CA LYS A 43 0.45 16.71 2.42
C LYS A 43 0.71 17.73 3.53
N GLY A 44 1.60 17.38 4.44
CA GLY A 44 1.92 18.18 5.62
C GLY A 44 0.83 18.10 6.69
N ASN A 45 -0.11 19.04 6.69
CA ASN A 45 -1.16 19.14 7.72
C ASN A 45 -2.57 18.71 7.25
N TYR A 46 -2.68 18.15 6.05
CA TYR A 46 -3.92 17.64 5.50
C TYR A 46 -3.67 16.37 4.69
N PHE A 47 -4.74 15.67 4.35
CA PHE A 47 -4.70 14.52 3.47
C PHE A 47 -5.30 14.83 2.10
N ALA A 48 -4.82 14.20 1.05
CA ALA A 48 -5.34 14.32 -0.31
C ALA A 48 -5.65 12.95 -0.91
N ASP A 49 -6.81 12.78 -1.52
CA ASP A 49 -7.14 11.58 -2.31
C ASP A 49 -6.71 11.74 -3.79
N PRO A 50 -6.77 10.70 -4.64
CA PRO A 50 -6.37 10.79 -6.04
C PRO A 50 -7.25 11.72 -6.89
N ASP A 51 -8.46 12.01 -6.43
CA ASP A 51 -9.36 12.98 -7.05
C ASP A 51 -8.96 14.43 -6.68
N GLY A 52 -8.00 14.61 -5.78
CA GLY A 52 -7.52 15.90 -5.32
C GLY A 52 -8.38 16.50 -4.21
N ASN A 53 -9.34 15.76 -3.65
CA ASN A 53 -10.08 16.25 -2.49
C ASN A 53 -9.14 16.37 -1.29
N MET A 54 -9.31 17.44 -0.53
CA MET A 54 -8.47 17.78 0.61
C MET A 54 -9.23 17.55 1.91
N TYR A 55 -8.63 16.81 2.84
CA TYR A 55 -9.20 16.46 4.13
C TYR A 55 -8.33 17.04 5.25
N TYR A 56 -8.84 18.05 5.94
CA TYR A 56 -8.15 18.71 7.05
C TYR A 56 -8.60 18.10 8.38
N PRO A 57 -7.76 17.27 9.03
CA PRO A 57 -8.11 16.71 10.32
C PRO A 57 -8.10 17.78 11.42
N THR A 58 -9.02 17.66 12.38
CA THR A 58 -8.96 18.50 13.59
C THR A 58 -7.67 18.22 14.36
N PRO A 59 -7.01 19.24 14.94
CA PRO A 59 -5.79 19.03 15.74
C PRO A 59 -5.99 18.02 16.87
N ALA A 60 -7.14 18.05 17.54
CA ALA A 60 -7.48 17.09 18.60
C ALA A 60 -7.46 15.64 18.09
N SER A 61 -8.08 15.37 16.93
CA SER A 61 -8.06 14.02 16.35
C SER A 61 -6.67 13.58 15.88
N VAL A 62 -5.80 14.51 15.46
CA VAL A 62 -4.40 14.17 15.14
C VAL A 62 -3.66 13.76 16.42
N THR A 63 -3.78 14.52 17.51
CA THR A 63 -3.17 14.16 18.81
C THR A 63 -3.67 12.80 19.31
N GLU A 64 -4.95 12.49 19.14
CA GLU A 64 -5.52 11.17 19.49
C GLU A 64 -4.89 10.03 18.68
N MET A 65 -4.61 10.24 17.38
CA MET A 65 -3.94 9.24 16.54
C MET A 65 -2.44 9.12 16.85
N GLU A 66 -1.77 10.24 17.14
CA GLU A 66 -0.36 10.27 17.56
C GLU A 66 -0.12 9.49 18.85
N ALA A 67 -1.05 9.60 19.81
CA ALA A 67 -1.02 8.79 21.04
C ALA A 67 -1.14 7.28 20.77
N GLN A 68 -1.66 6.88 19.61
CA GLN A 68 -1.78 5.49 19.15
C GLN A 68 -0.62 5.06 18.24
N GLY A 69 0.37 5.93 18.03
CA GLY A 69 1.58 5.63 17.27
C GLY A 69 1.53 6.03 15.79
N PHE A 70 0.44 6.67 15.32
CA PHE A 70 0.41 7.24 13.98
C PHE A 70 1.22 8.54 13.92
N ASN A 71 2.17 8.63 12.99
CA ASN A 71 2.95 9.86 12.77
C ASN A 71 2.55 10.48 11.43
N MET A 72 1.65 11.47 11.46
CA MET A 72 1.16 12.12 10.24
C MET A 72 2.32 12.72 9.42
N LEU A 73 3.21 13.50 10.06
CA LEU A 73 4.30 14.19 9.36
C LEU A 73 5.34 13.23 8.76
N GLY A 74 5.47 12.03 9.30
CA GLY A 74 6.37 10.98 8.78
C GLY A 74 5.70 9.97 7.85
N THR A 75 4.40 10.13 7.56
CA THR A 75 3.63 9.19 6.74
C THR A 75 3.36 9.80 5.39
N ASP A 76 3.70 9.10 4.30
CA ASP A 76 3.34 9.54 2.95
C ASP A 76 1.95 9.04 2.55
N LEU A 77 1.74 7.72 2.47
CA LEU A 77 0.41 7.14 2.29
C LEU A 77 -0.19 6.67 3.62
N ALA A 78 -1.42 7.07 3.90
CA ALA A 78 -2.19 6.67 5.08
C ALA A 78 -3.50 5.99 4.69
N TYR A 79 -3.96 5.07 5.53
CA TYR A 79 -5.33 4.57 5.52
C TYR A 79 -6.09 5.19 6.68
N ILE A 80 -7.14 5.96 6.38
CA ILE A 80 -7.88 6.72 7.38
C ILE A 80 -9.37 6.35 7.37
N ALA A 81 -9.99 6.39 8.55
CA ALA A 81 -11.44 6.47 8.70
C ALA A 81 -11.79 7.78 9.41
N PHE A 82 -12.84 8.46 8.98
CA PHE A 82 -13.12 9.81 9.45
C PHE A 82 -14.61 10.15 9.53
N LYS A 83 -14.93 11.14 10.36
CA LYS A 83 -16.21 11.84 10.43
C LYS A 83 -16.08 13.23 9.82
N LYS A 84 -17.07 13.69 9.06
CA LYS A 84 -17.15 15.09 8.61
C LYS A 84 -17.56 15.96 9.78
N VAL A 85 -16.95 17.15 9.88
CA VAL A 85 -17.32 18.14 10.89
C VAL A 85 -18.36 19.10 10.30
N GLU A 86 -19.46 19.34 11.01
CA GLU A 86 -20.61 20.13 10.54
C GLU A 86 -20.26 21.59 10.17
N ASP A 87 -19.17 22.16 10.71
CA ASP A 87 -18.64 23.50 10.35
C ASP A 87 -17.78 23.50 9.08
N THR A 88 -17.79 22.42 8.29
CA THR A 88 -17.37 22.52 6.89
C THR A 88 -18.37 23.47 6.24
N PRO A 89 -17.94 24.64 5.71
CA PRO A 89 -18.88 25.63 5.25
C PRO A 89 -19.89 24.95 4.34
N THR A 90 -21.18 25.10 4.65
CA THR A 90 -22.26 24.96 3.68
C THR A 90 -22.15 26.09 2.64
N THR A 91 -20.94 26.39 2.14
CA THR A 91 -20.81 26.69 0.72
C THR A 91 -21.34 25.44 0.06
N LYS A 92 -22.63 25.51 -0.29
CA LYS A 92 -23.32 24.57 -1.16
C LYS A 92 -22.26 23.96 -2.07
N THR A 93 -21.97 22.68 -1.87
CA THR A 93 -21.35 21.91 -2.92
C THR A 93 -22.16 22.27 -4.15
N VAL A 94 -21.53 22.88 -5.13
CA VAL A 94 -22.07 22.71 -6.48
C VAL A 94 -21.84 21.22 -6.68
N ASP A 95 -22.90 20.44 -6.46
CA ASP A 95 -22.82 18.99 -6.53
C ASP A 95 -22.09 18.65 -7.83
N ASN A 96 -21.01 17.86 -7.72
CA ASN A 96 -20.12 17.40 -8.80
C ASN A 96 -18.97 18.31 -9.26
N ILE A 97 -18.38 19.16 -8.42
CA ILE A 97 -17.06 19.75 -8.71
C ILE A 97 -16.00 19.17 -7.76
N THR A 98 -15.08 18.41 -8.34
CA THR A 98 -13.85 17.94 -7.73
C THR A 98 -12.72 18.87 -8.20
N PRO A 99 -11.78 19.31 -7.33
CA PRO A 99 -11.57 18.89 -5.95
C PRO A 99 -12.47 19.59 -4.93
N GLN A 100 -12.82 18.87 -3.86
CA GLN A 100 -13.54 19.39 -2.69
C GLN A 100 -12.64 19.49 -1.46
N THR A 101 -13.08 20.28 -0.48
CA THR A 101 -12.38 20.45 0.81
C THR A 101 -13.28 20.06 1.96
N TYR A 102 -12.79 19.19 2.84
CA TYR A 102 -13.50 18.69 4.01
C TYR A 102 -12.74 19.01 5.29
N ARG A 103 -13.46 19.40 6.34
CA ARG A 103 -12.95 19.31 7.71
C ARG A 103 -13.39 17.98 8.30
N ILE A 104 -12.44 17.25 8.86
CA ILE A 104 -12.69 15.90 9.34
C ILE A 104 -12.19 15.69 10.78
N LYS A 105 -12.84 14.79 11.51
CA LYS A 105 -12.31 14.18 12.72
C LYS A 105 -11.82 12.78 12.36
N LEU A 106 -10.55 12.48 12.60
CA LEU A 106 -10.03 11.13 12.44
C LEU A 106 -10.66 10.20 13.48
N VAL A 107 -11.15 9.06 13.01
CA VAL A 107 -11.64 7.94 13.82
C VAL A 107 -10.53 6.89 13.96
N SER A 108 -9.81 6.63 12.87
CA SER A 108 -8.59 5.83 12.85
C SER A 108 -7.64 6.35 11.77
N ALA A 109 -6.34 6.18 11.99
CA ALA A 109 -5.31 6.48 11.00
C ALA A 109 -4.17 5.47 11.12
N ALA A 110 -3.70 5.00 9.98
CA ALA A 110 -2.68 3.98 9.85
C ALA A 110 -1.69 4.37 8.76
N ALA A 111 -0.40 4.31 9.05
CA ALA A 111 0.63 4.52 8.04
C ALA A 111 0.75 3.29 7.14
N VAL A 112 0.85 3.51 5.84
CA VAL A 112 1.33 2.51 4.89
C VAL A 112 2.82 2.74 4.69
N ASP A 113 3.61 1.68 4.86
CA ASP A 113 5.06 1.75 4.64
C ASP A 113 5.33 2.22 3.21
N SER A 114 5.90 3.42 3.07
CA SER A 114 6.06 4.11 1.79
C SER A 114 7.54 4.31 1.47
N TYR A 115 7.92 4.05 0.23
CA TYR A 115 9.31 4.11 -0.25
C TYR A 115 9.36 4.72 -1.65
N TYR A 116 10.54 5.09 -2.12
CA TYR A 116 10.75 5.35 -3.55
C TYR A 116 11.14 4.05 -4.24
N ALA A 117 10.67 3.83 -5.47
CA ALA A 117 11.25 2.79 -6.30
C ALA A 117 12.71 3.14 -6.65
N GLU A 118 13.59 2.15 -6.58
CA GLU A 118 14.98 2.26 -7.03
C GLU A 118 15.05 2.05 -8.54
N THR A 119 16.11 2.55 -9.17
CA THR A 119 16.36 2.34 -10.60
C THR A 119 17.69 1.62 -10.81
N ALA A 120 17.71 0.73 -11.80
CA ALA A 120 18.90 0.01 -12.24
C ALA A 120 19.04 0.10 -13.76
N THR A 121 20.23 -0.16 -14.28
CA THR A 121 20.52 -0.14 -15.73
C THR A 121 20.35 -1.50 -16.40
N SER A 122 20.37 -2.59 -15.63
CA SER A 122 20.12 -3.95 -16.11
C SER A 122 19.76 -4.86 -14.94
N VAL A 123 19.34 -6.10 -15.23
CA VAL A 123 19.10 -7.13 -14.20
C VAL A 123 20.39 -7.46 -13.46
N GLU A 124 21.52 -7.56 -14.16
CA GLU A 124 22.83 -7.82 -13.56
C GLU A 124 23.28 -6.69 -12.62
N ASP A 125 23.01 -5.43 -13.00
CA ASP A 125 23.28 -4.26 -12.16
C ASP A 125 22.42 -4.27 -10.89
N MET A 126 21.13 -4.61 -11.02
CA MET A 126 20.24 -4.80 -9.86
C MET A 126 20.74 -5.93 -8.94
N GLU A 127 21.01 -7.12 -9.49
CA GLU A 127 21.41 -8.30 -8.72
C GLU A 127 22.77 -8.14 -8.02
N SER A 128 23.63 -7.27 -8.55
CA SER A 128 24.92 -6.95 -7.92
C SER A 128 24.87 -5.79 -6.92
N SER A 129 23.87 -4.91 -7.00
CA SER A 129 23.74 -3.71 -6.16
C SER A 129 22.75 -3.86 -5.00
N VAL A 130 21.76 -4.76 -5.13
CA VAL A 130 20.73 -5.00 -4.12
C VAL A 130 20.84 -6.42 -3.58
N LEU A 131 20.90 -6.56 -2.25
CA LEU A 131 20.90 -7.87 -1.61
C LEU A 131 19.51 -8.50 -1.72
N GLU A 132 19.41 -9.64 -2.39
CA GLU A 132 18.24 -10.51 -2.39
C GLU A 132 18.61 -11.84 -1.75
N ASN A 133 18.03 -12.15 -0.59
CA ASN A 133 18.38 -13.35 0.18
C ASN A 133 17.16 -14.11 0.71
N ALA A 134 15.95 -13.69 0.32
CA ALA A 134 14.71 -14.26 0.81
C ALA A 134 13.63 -14.22 -0.28
N PRO A 135 12.83 -15.30 -0.43
CA PRO A 135 11.63 -15.24 -1.24
C PRO A 135 10.52 -14.51 -0.48
N ILE A 136 9.53 -13.98 -1.20
CA ILE A 136 8.21 -13.71 -0.63
C ILE A 136 7.33 -14.96 -0.73
N VAL A 137 6.22 -15.00 -0.03
CA VAL A 137 5.19 -16.03 -0.23
C VAL A 137 4.32 -15.66 -1.42
N THR A 138 3.76 -14.45 -1.43
CA THR A 138 2.88 -13.98 -2.52
C THR A 138 2.65 -12.46 -2.46
N LEU A 139 2.26 -11.89 -3.60
CA LEU A 139 1.64 -10.55 -3.69
C LEU A 139 0.12 -10.60 -3.75
N GLU A 140 -0.49 -11.78 -3.66
CA GLU A 140 -1.94 -11.96 -3.62
C GLU A 140 -2.40 -12.68 -2.33
N PRO A 141 -2.11 -12.12 -1.13
CA PRO A 141 -2.50 -12.76 0.11
C PRO A 141 -4.02 -12.80 0.24
N THR A 142 -4.52 -13.89 0.81
CA THR A 142 -5.94 -14.09 1.10
C THR A 142 -6.16 -14.03 2.60
N ASP A 143 -7.14 -13.24 3.05
CA ASP A 143 -7.49 -13.16 4.46
C ASP A 143 -8.30 -14.37 4.97
N ASN A 144 -8.59 -14.38 6.27
CA ASN A 144 -9.40 -15.41 6.90
C ASN A 144 -10.86 -15.42 6.44
N TYR A 145 -11.32 -14.39 5.72
CA TYR A 145 -12.66 -14.29 5.15
C TYR A 145 -12.70 -14.72 3.67
N GLY A 146 -11.56 -15.08 3.08
CA GLY A 146 -11.45 -15.49 1.68
C GLY A 146 -11.27 -14.34 0.70
N GLN A 147 -11.07 -13.11 1.17
CA GLN A 147 -10.76 -11.96 0.32
C GLN A 147 -9.30 -12.00 -0.09
N THR A 148 -9.05 -12.06 -1.40
CA THR A 148 -7.72 -11.92 -1.97
C THR A 148 -7.44 -10.44 -2.25
N TYR A 149 -6.33 -9.94 -1.75
CA TYR A 149 -5.82 -8.61 -2.07
C TYR A 149 -4.88 -8.72 -3.25
N LYS A 150 -4.86 -7.72 -4.12
CA LYS A 150 -3.98 -7.68 -5.30
C LYS A 150 -3.14 -6.42 -5.29
N PRO A 151 -1.97 -6.39 -5.96
CA PRO A 151 -1.30 -5.14 -6.26
C PRO A 151 -2.24 -4.14 -6.93
N TRP A 152 -2.07 -2.85 -6.65
CA TRP A 152 -2.93 -1.80 -7.20
C TRP A 152 -2.21 -0.45 -7.26
N MET A 153 -2.76 0.46 -8.07
CA MET A 153 -2.24 1.83 -8.21
C MET A 153 -3.06 2.80 -7.38
N TYR A 154 -2.39 3.57 -6.51
CA TYR A 154 -2.95 4.76 -5.92
C TYR A 154 -2.67 5.95 -6.83
N GLY A 155 -3.71 6.45 -7.50
CA GLY A 155 -3.55 7.46 -8.56
C GLY A 155 -2.61 6.97 -9.66
N THR A 156 -1.83 7.88 -10.23
CA THR A 156 -0.76 7.58 -11.20
C THR A 156 0.63 7.54 -10.57
N GLU A 157 0.71 7.68 -9.25
CA GLU A 157 1.92 8.06 -8.53
C GLU A 157 2.49 6.96 -7.65
N MET A 158 1.65 6.07 -7.11
CA MET A 158 2.13 5.02 -6.19
C MET A 158 1.61 3.64 -6.55
N LEU A 159 2.53 2.67 -6.60
CA LEU A 159 2.21 1.26 -6.67
C LEU A 159 2.15 0.67 -5.25
N VAL A 160 1.02 0.07 -4.88
CA VAL A 160 0.80 -0.53 -3.57
C VAL A 160 0.76 -2.05 -3.68
N LEU A 161 1.64 -2.72 -2.93
CA LEU A 161 1.85 -4.16 -2.96
C LEU A 161 1.45 -4.78 -1.61
N PRO A 162 0.44 -5.67 -1.56
CA PRO A 162 0.15 -6.47 -0.38
C PRO A 162 1.13 -7.65 -0.32
N VAL A 163 2.30 -7.44 0.29
CA VAL A 163 3.37 -8.43 0.34
C VAL A 163 3.15 -9.38 1.52
N SER A 164 3.12 -10.69 1.25
CA SER A 164 3.21 -11.73 2.28
C SER A 164 4.55 -12.44 2.25
N TRP A 165 5.15 -12.67 3.42
CA TRP A 165 6.40 -13.41 3.57
C TRP A 165 6.44 -14.22 4.87
N LYS A 166 7.46 -15.05 5.03
CA LYS A 166 7.72 -15.81 6.26
C LYS A 166 8.86 -15.22 7.07
N MET A 167 8.75 -15.28 8.39
CA MET A 167 9.76 -14.77 9.32
C MET A 167 9.71 -15.50 10.68
N GLU A 168 10.75 -15.33 11.50
CA GLU A 168 10.72 -15.70 12.92
C GLU A 168 9.59 -14.92 13.63
N ASN A 169 8.92 -15.54 14.60
CA ASN A 169 7.85 -14.90 15.36
C ASN A 169 8.37 -13.89 16.41
N LYS A 170 9.07 -12.84 15.94
CA LYS A 170 9.68 -11.79 16.77
C LYS A 170 9.62 -10.43 16.09
N GLU A 171 9.30 -9.40 16.87
CA GLU A 171 9.13 -8.03 16.34
C GLU A 171 10.45 -7.44 15.81
N GLU A 172 11.59 -7.76 16.44
CA GLU A 172 12.89 -7.29 15.97
C GLU A 172 13.27 -7.83 14.58
N MET A 173 12.76 -9.00 14.19
CA MET A 173 12.99 -9.56 12.86
C MET A 173 12.16 -8.82 11.82
N LEU A 174 10.92 -8.44 12.16
CA LEU A 174 10.03 -7.69 11.26
C LEU A 174 10.70 -6.44 10.69
N LYS A 175 11.48 -5.74 11.52
CA LYS A 175 12.18 -4.49 11.15
C LYS A 175 13.40 -4.71 10.26
N GLN A 176 13.90 -5.94 10.16
CA GLN A 176 15.04 -6.29 9.30
C GLN A 176 14.59 -6.65 7.88
N HIS A 177 13.34 -7.08 7.70
CA HIS A 177 12.81 -7.39 6.37
C HIS A 177 12.62 -6.10 5.57
N THR A 178 13.35 -5.98 4.46
CA THR A 178 13.19 -4.89 3.50
C THR A 178 12.64 -5.42 2.19
N MET A 179 11.74 -4.65 1.60
CA MET A 179 11.09 -4.94 0.32
C MET A 179 11.38 -3.75 -0.58
N LYS A 180 12.28 -3.93 -1.56
CA LYS A 180 12.67 -2.88 -2.51
C LYS A 180 12.01 -3.13 -3.84
N LEU A 181 11.39 -2.11 -4.41
CA LEU A 181 10.88 -2.16 -5.77
C LEU A 181 11.91 -1.52 -6.69
N VAL A 182 12.36 -2.26 -7.70
CA VAL A 182 13.38 -1.81 -8.65
C VAL A 182 12.78 -1.75 -10.04
N TYR A 183 13.01 -0.63 -10.73
CA TYR A 183 12.70 -0.45 -12.14
C TYR A 183 14.00 -0.48 -12.95
N ILE A 184 14.02 -1.26 -14.03
CA ILE A 184 15.17 -1.33 -14.93
C ILE A 184 14.91 -0.39 -16.09
N ASN A 185 15.81 0.60 -16.27
CA ASN A 185 15.72 1.50 -17.40
C ASN A 185 15.90 0.73 -18.71
N ASP A 186 14.96 0.87 -19.64
CA ASP A 186 14.95 0.18 -20.93
C ASP A 186 14.98 -1.36 -20.78
N ASP A 187 14.26 -1.91 -19.80
CA ASP A 187 14.06 -3.35 -19.66
C ASP A 187 13.57 -3.95 -20.99
N GLU A 188 14.20 -5.05 -21.44
CA GLU A 188 13.83 -5.76 -22.67
C GLU A 188 12.42 -6.39 -22.60
N ASN A 189 11.90 -6.58 -21.39
CA ASN A 189 10.54 -7.04 -21.13
C ASN A 189 9.51 -5.90 -21.13
N GLU A 190 9.95 -4.64 -21.14
CA GLU A 190 9.06 -3.49 -21.26
C GLU A 190 8.53 -3.37 -22.70
N SER A 191 7.26 -2.98 -22.83
CA SER A 191 6.69 -2.60 -24.12
C SER A 191 6.05 -1.22 -24.02
N GLY A 192 5.64 -0.63 -25.15
CA GLY A 192 4.95 0.67 -25.14
C GLY A 192 3.66 0.73 -24.31
N THR A 193 3.17 -0.42 -23.82
CA THR A 193 1.96 -0.56 -22.99
C THR A 193 2.18 -1.28 -21.66
N GLU A 194 3.34 -1.88 -21.43
CA GLU A 194 3.63 -2.67 -20.23
C GLU A 194 4.87 -2.13 -19.54
N LEU A 195 4.76 -1.88 -18.24
CA LEU A 195 5.85 -1.43 -17.36
C LEU A 195 6.21 -2.56 -16.38
N VAL A 196 7.50 -2.84 -16.21
CA VAL A 196 7.98 -3.99 -15.42
C VAL A 196 8.78 -3.51 -14.20
N PHE A 197 8.51 -4.12 -13.05
CA PHE A 197 9.27 -3.92 -11.82
C PHE A 197 9.74 -5.25 -11.23
N TYR A 198 10.81 -5.21 -10.44
CA TYR A 198 11.32 -6.33 -9.66
C TYR A 198 11.14 -6.03 -8.18
N LEU A 199 10.51 -6.93 -7.44
CA LEU A 199 10.42 -6.84 -5.99
C LEU A 199 11.52 -7.68 -5.35
N ILE A 200 12.43 -7.02 -4.66
CA ILE A 200 13.59 -7.61 -4.02
C ILE A 200 13.36 -7.69 -2.51
N HIS A 201 13.52 -8.88 -1.94
CA HIS A 201 13.32 -9.14 -0.53
C HIS A 201 14.65 -9.51 0.17
N ASP A 202 15.01 -8.70 1.16
CA ASP A 202 16.11 -8.94 2.09
C ASP A 202 15.55 -9.22 3.48
N LYS A 203 15.81 -10.39 4.06
CA LYS A 203 15.40 -10.76 5.42
C LYS A 203 16.41 -10.37 6.51
N GLY A 204 17.48 -9.66 6.15
CA GLY A 204 18.56 -9.29 7.04
C GLY A 204 19.20 -10.53 7.67
N THR A 205 19.14 -10.64 9.00
CA THR A 205 19.69 -11.78 9.75
C THR A 205 18.65 -12.83 10.13
N ASP A 206 17.40 -12.70 9.70
CA ASP A 206 16.39 -13.72 9.98
C ASP A 206 16.71 -15.02 9.24
N THR A 207 16.63 -16.13 9.96
CA THR A 207 16.93 -17.48 9.47
C THR A 207 15.74 -18.42 9.59
N LYS A 208 14.60 -17.96 10.12
CA LYS A 208 13.43 -18.81 10.37
C LYS A 208 12.20 -18.37 9.56
N THR A 209 11.25 -19.29 9.46
CA THR A 209 10.01 -19.15 8.67
C THR A 209 8.77 -19.54 9.49
N ASP A 210 8.77 -19.19 10.79
CA ASP A 210 7.80 -19.65 11.78
C ASP A 210 6.37 -19.15 11.51
N VAL A 211 6.24 -17.90 11.06
CA VAL A 211 4.94 -17.22 10.89
C VAL A 211 4.84 -16.50 9.55
N PHE A 212 3.62 -16.31 9.07
CA PHE A 212 3.34 -15.41 7.95
C PHE A 212 3.26 -13.97 8.46
N ALA A 213 3.95 -13.05 7.79
CA ALA A 213 3.70 -11.63 7.88
C ALA A 213 3.05 -11.15 6.58
N VAL A 214 2.17 -10.16 6.71
CA VAL A 214 1.58 -9.47 5.55
C VAL A 214 1.61 -7.96 5.83
N ARG A 215 2.05 -7.16 4.86
CA ARG A 215 2.03 -5.69 4.91
C ARG A 215 1.79 -5.12 3.52
N ASN A 216 1.04 -4.02 3.47
CA ASN A 216 1.02 -3.16 2.30
C ASN A 216 2.32 -2.34 2.26
N LYS A 217 3.00 -2.39 1.11
CA LYS A 217 4.18 -1.61 0.79
C LYS A 217 3.82 -0.69 -0.37
N ALA A 218 3.91 0.62 -0.17
CA ALA A 218 3.66 1.62 -1.19
C ALA A 218 4.99 2.12 -1.76
N TYR A 219 5.06 2.26 -3.08
CA TYR A 219 6.24 2.74 -3.79
C TYR A 219 5.86 3.94 -4.63
N ASP A 220 6.47 5.08 -4.36
CA ASP A 220 6.42 6.24 -5.24
C ASP A 220 7.16 5.91 -6.53
N ILE A 221 6.39 5.95 -7.62
CA ILE A 221 6.82 5.67 -8.99
C ILE A 221 6.44 6.81 -9.93
N GLU A 222 6.09 7.99 -9.40
CA GLU A 222 5.57 9.12 -10.19
C GLU A 222 6.52 9.47 -11.34
N ASN A 223 7.82 9.66 -11.03
CA ASN A 223 8.83 9.99 -12.04
C ASN A 223 8.99 8.89 -13.11
N ILE A 224 8.86 7.61 -12.74
CA ILE A 224 8.96 6.48 -13.67
C ILE A 224 7.74 6.49 -14.60
N MET A 225 6.54 6.69 -14.04
CA MET A 225 5.29 6.77 -14.78
C MET A 225 5.26 7.96 -15.75
N GLU A 226 5.75 9.12 -15.32
CA GLU A 226 5.90 10.30 -16.18
C GLU A 226 6.90 10.07 -17.31
N SER A 227 8.05 9.45 -17.00
CA SER A 227 9.07 9.12 -18.01
C SER A 227 8.55 8.12 -19.03
N PHE A 228 7.85 7.08 -18.59
CA PHE A 228 7.18 6.11 -19.47
C PHE A 228 6.18 6.81 -20.39
N LYS A 229 5.33 7.68 -19.84
CA LYS A 229 4.35 8.44 -20.63
C LYS A 229 5.01 9.39 -21.62
N ALA A 230 6.11 10.04 -21.25
CA ALA A 230 6.86 10.90 -22.16
C ALA A 230 7.46 10.12 -23.33
N LYS A 231 7.97 8.90 -23.07
CA LYS A 231 8.56 8.00 -24.08
C LYS A 231 7.50 7.38 -25.00
N ASN A 232 6.39 6.92 -24.44
CA ASN A 232 5.40 6.09 -25.14
C ASN A 232 4.11 6.85 -25.53
N GLY A 233 3.97 8.11 -25.12
CA GLY A 233 2.80 8.95 -25.37
C GLY A 233 1.59 8.69 -24.48
N SER A 234 1.62 7.64 -23.64
CA SER A 234 0.55 7.29 -22.70
C SER A 234 1.09 6.53 -21.49
N TYR A 235 0.33 6.50 -20.39
CA TYR A 235 0.65 5.65 -19.23
C TYR A 235 0.49 4.16 -19.58
N PRO A 236 1.22 3.25 -18.91
CA PRO A 236 1.14 1.82 -19.20
C PRO A 236 -0.26 1.28 -18.92
N THR A 237 -0.76 0.35 -19.74
CA THR A 237 -2.03 -0.35 -19.48
C THR A 237 -1.85 -1.63 -18.67
N THR A 238 -0.60 -2.09 -18.51
CA THR A 238 -0.22 -3.22 -17.68
C THR A 238 0.99 -2.85 -16.85
N ILE A 239 0.99 -3.18 -15.56
CA ILE A 239 2.20 -3.22 -14.76
C ILE A 239 2.44 -4.68 -14.37
N THR A 240 3.66 -5.17 -14.57
CA THR A 240 4.09 -6.51 -14.14
C THR A 240 5.13 -6.38 -13.03
N ILE A 241 4.90 -7.06 -11.92
CA ILE A 241 5.83 -7.15 -10.79
C ILE A 241 6.42 -8.56 -10.79
N LYS A 242 7.73 -8.63 -10.98
CA LYS A 242 8.52 -9.86 -10.92
C LYS A 242 9.01 -10.05 -9.49
N ALA A 243 8.66 -11.18 -8.87
CA ALA A 243 9.07 -11.48 -7.49
C ALA A 243 9.48 -12.95 -7.35
N LYS A 244 10.56 -13.22 -6.61
CA LYS A 244 10.95 -14.59 -6.26
C LYS A 244 10.04 -15.12 -5.16
N THR A 245 9.29 -16.19 -5.46
CA THR A 245 8.25 -16.70 -4.56
C THR A 245 8.49 -18.15 -4.12
N ASP A 246 8.22 -18.40 -2.83
CA ASP A 246 8.27 -19.72 -2.23
C ASP A 246 7.22 -19.78 -1.11
N VAL A 247 6.31 -20.77 -1.20
CA VAL A 247 5.18 -20.89 -0.26
C VAL A 247 5.63 -21.14 1.18
N ASP A 248 6.77 -21.82 1.35
CA ASP A 248 7.38 -22.11 2.64
C ASP A 248 8.31 -20.98 3.12
N GLY A 249 8.60 -20.02 2.25
CA GLY A 249 9.49 -18.87 2.48
C GLY A 249 10.94 -19.25 2.80
N ALA A 250 11.33 -20.50 2.52
CA ALA A 250 12.57 -21.10 2.98
C ALA A 250 13.68 -21.04 1.92
N THR A 251 13.32 -21.19 0.64
CA THR A 251 14.29 -21.28 -0.46
C THR A 251 14.11 -20.11 -1.41
N LEU A 252 15.19 -19.37 -1.68
CA LEU A 252 15.17 -18.35 -2.71
C LEU A 252 15.23 -19.04 -4.09
N PRO A 253 14.17 -18.97 -4.92
CA PRO A 253 14.19 -19.58 -6.25
C PRO A 253 15.09 -18.80 -7.20
N GLU A 254 15.58 -19.46 -8.26
CA GLU A 254 16.35 -18.78 -9.31
C GLU A 254 15.46 -17.88 -10.18
N ASN A 255 14.22 -18.30 -10.44
CA ASN A 255 13.32 -17.62 -11.37
C ASN A 255 12.31 -16.73 -10.64
N TYR A 256 11.95 -15.63 -11.30
CA TYR A 256 10.86 -14.75 -10.86
C TYR A 256 9.49 -15.32 -11.24
N THR A 257 8.50 -15.00 -10.40
CA THR A 257 7.07 -15.15 -10.69
C THR A 257 6.50 -13.79 -11.07
N ASP A 258 5.68 -13.76 -12.11
CA ASP A 258 5.08 -12.53 -12.61
C ASP A 258 3.70 -12.30 -11.98
N TYR A 259 3.49 -11.09 -11.46
CA TYR A 259 2.21 -10.59 -10.96
C TYR A 259 1.80 -9.39 -11.80
N SER A 260 0.73 -9.49 -12.58
CA SER A 260 0.31 -8.42 -13.47
C SER A 260 -0.96 -7.72 -12.99
N ILE A 261 -0.99 -6.41 -13.15
CA ILE A 261 -2.17 -5.58 -12.96
C ILE A 261 -2.56 -4.93 -14.28
N SER A 262 -3.85 -5.00 -14.61
CA SER A 262 -4.43 -4.30 -15.75
C SER A 262 -4.98 -2.95 -15.32
N LEU A 263 -4.59 -1.90 -16.04
CA LEU A 263 -4.84 -0.51 -15.70
C LEU A 263 -5.79 0.12 -16.70
N ASN A 264 -6.83 0.75 -16.18
CA ASN A 264 -7.75 1.55 -16.99
C ASN A 264 -7.81 2.97 -16.43
N TRP A 265 -6.95 3.83 -16.96
CA TRP A 265 -6.81 5.22 -16.53
C TRP A 265 -8.07 6.07 -16.71
N SER A 266 -9.04 5.63 -17.52
CA SER A 266 -10.33 6.33 -17.64
C SER A 266 -11.27 6.11 -16.43
N THR A 267 -11.03 5.05 -15.66
CA THR A 267 -11.85 4.64 -14.50
C THR A 267 -11.08 4.64 -13.18
N GLN A 268 -9.74 4.61 -13.22
CA GLN A 268 -8.91 4.40 -12.04
C GLN A 268 -8.86 5.59 -11.06
N SER A 269 -9.27 6.79 -11.49
CA SER A 269 -9.52 7.89 -10.54
C SER A 269 -10.77 7.66 -9.67
N LYS A 270 -11.63 6.69 -10.02
CA LYS A 270 -12.97 6.52 -9.43
C LYS A 270 -13.13 5.28 -8.54
N SER A 271 -12.09 4.50 -8.33
CA SER A 271 -12.16 3.24 -7.58
C SER A 271 -11.20 3.26 -6.40
N ASN A 272 -11.67 3.83 -5.29
CA ASN A 272 -11.20 3.59 -3.92
C ASN A 272 -12.42 3.30 -3.05
#